data_AF-A0A3B8LHW3-F1
#
_entry.id   AF-A0A3B8LHW3-F1
#
_cell.length_a   1.000
_cell.length_b   1.000
_cell.length_c   1.000
_cell.angle_alpha   90.00
_cell.angle_beta   90.00
_cell.angle_gamma   90.00
#
_symmetry.space_group_name_H-M   'P 1'
#
loop_
_entity.id
_entity.type
_entity.pdbx_description
1 polymer ?
#
loop_
_entity_poly.entity_id
_entity_poly.type
_entity_poly.pdbx_seq_one_letter_code
_entity_poly.pdbx_strand_id
1 'polypeptide(L)'
;MGIAAAIPFFKHHQEEKDMASDIYGFKSELLLGISVDGGEREKSLELRKSSSVTETILANENYRGNHPFQWMGRLISSLIERIGEHEVYEEFRASKFRKVPKAVLAIPMRDVDFVFFLSHMHTHGNTLDMGKHRCSECRKNDLIEADLSTLKVKRSEEDMSSEFGVQLRTGFLREAGSNPQENLPYMGKVWNKYFFRPVTLGDHIRHEEYYSPNNRVNFNMRVIGDALVRVESWGEVDGVWHKLADLEEGSMQMEGMELVDSLDSADRGLIRGAFARLPHLDFMYTHECNHCSSDMKLDVDPTNFHPMVK
;
A
#
# COMPACT_ATOMS: atom_id res chain seq x y z
N MET A 1 -8.04 -6.07 -75.66
CA MET A 1 -8.33 -7.25 -74.81
C MET A 1 -7.12 -7.43 -73.90
N GLY A 2 -7.14 -7.30 -72.58
CA GLY A 2 -8.14 -6.97 -71.57
C GLY A 2 -7.41 -7.19 -70.24
N ILE A 3 -7.18 -6.13 -69.48
CA ILE A 3 -6.47 -6.15 -68.19
C ILE A 3 -7.45 -6.63 -67.12
N ALA A 4 -7.07 -7.63 -66.32
CA ALA A 4 -7.80 -8.02 -65.12
C ALA A 4 -6.88 -7.91 -63.89
N ALA A 5 -7.17 -6.92 -63.06
CA ALA A 5 -6.57 -6.70 -61.75
C ALA A 5 -7.29 -7.57 -60.70
N ALA A 6 -6.52 -8.20 -59.82
CA ALA A 6 -7.02 -8.90 -58.65
C ALA A 6 -7.18 -7.93 -57.47
N ILE A 7 -8.38 -7.88 -56.89
CA ILE A 7 -8.67 -7.23 -55.61
C ILE A 7 -8.92 -8.35 -54.59
N PRO A 8 -8.23 -8.39 -53.44
CA PRO A 8 -8.62 -9.31 -52.37
C PRO A 8 -9.74 -8.70 -51.53
N PHE A 9 -10.90 -9.33 -51.59
CA PHE A 9 -11.95 -9.29 -50.57
C PHE A 9 -11.47 -10.13 -49.37
N PHE A 10 -11.48 -9.56 -48.16
CA PHE A 10 -11.93 -10.15 -46.89
C PHE A 10 -11.48 -9.25 -45.73
N LYS A 11 -12.31 -8.26 -45.41
CA LYS A 11 -12.31 -7.50 -44.16
C LYS A 11 -13.75 -7.57 -43.65
N HIS A 12 -14.08 -8.49 -42.74
CA HIS A 12 -15.32 -8.42 -41.94
C HIS A 12 -15.39 -9.39 -40.74
N HIS A 13 -14.26 -9.78 -40.13
CA HIS A 13 -14.29 -10.64 -38.93
C HIS A 13 -13.53 -10.11 -37.71
N GLN A 14 -13.10 -8.84 -37.73
CA GLN A 14 -12.34 -8.25 -36.60
C GLN A 14 -13.21 -7.37 -35.66
N GLU A 15 -14.33 -6.82 -36.12
CA GLU A 15 -15.05 -5.77 -35.36
C GLU A 15 -15.98 -6.31 -34.25
N GLU A 16 -16.37 -7.59 -34.27
CA GLU A 16 -17.26 -8.15 -33.24
C GLU A 16 -16.53 -8.67 -31.99
N LYS A 17 -15.20 -8.83 -32.02
CA LYS A 17 -14.41 -9.21 -30.83
C LYS A 17 -14.00 -8.02 -29.96
N ASP A 18 -13.99 -6.81 -30.50
CA ASP A 18 -13.58 -5.61 -29.77
C ASP A 18 -14.73 -5.03 -28.91
N MET A 19 -15.99 -5.18 -29.31
CA MET A 19 -17.13 -4.73 -28.47
C MET A 19 -17.37 -5.61 -27.23
N ALA A 20 -16.95 -6.87 -27.26
CA ALA A 20 -17.08 -7.77 -26.12
C ALA A 20 -15.88 -7.68 -25.16
N SER A 21 -14.77 -7.02 -25.51
CA SER A 21 -13.68 -6.74 -24.55
C SER A 21 -13.90 -5.45 -23.76
N ASP A 22 -14.78 -4.57 -24.27
CA ASP A 22 -15.05 -3.27 -23.67
C ASP A 22 -15.90 -3.30 -22.38
N ILE A 23 -16.50 -4.47 -22.07
CA ILE A 23 -17.40 -4.69 -20.93
C ILE A 23 -16.76 -5.55 -19.82
N TYR A 24 -15.65 -6.26 -20.10
CA TYR A 24 -15.02 -7.16 -19.11
C TYR A 24 -13.85 -6.48 -18.40
N GLY A 25 -13.86 -6.55 -17.07
CA GLY A 25 -12.85 -5.93 -16.20
C GLY A 25 -11.43 -6.44 -16.44
N PHE A 26 -10.44 -5.59 -16.17
CA PHE A 26 -9.02 -5.95 -16.20
C PHE A 26 -8.67 -6.81 -14.98
N LYS A 27 -8.09 -7.99 -15.20
CA LYS A 27 -7.74 -8.94 -14.14
C LYS A 27 -6.25 -8.91 -13.84
N SER A 28 -5.90 -8.91 -12.55
CA SER A 28 -4.53 -8.91 -12.04
C SER A 28 -4.47 -9.60 -10.66
N GLU A 29 -3.31 -9.57 -10.03
CA GLU A 29 -3.09 -10.07 -8.67
C GLU A 29 -2.47 -9.00 -7.78
N LEU A 30 -3.02 -8.82 -6.58
CA LEU A 30 -2.42 -8.03 -5.52
C LEU A 30 -1.07 -8.62 -5.08
N LEU A 31 -0.13 -7.76 -4.66
CA LEU A 31 1.21 -8.19 -4.27
C LEU A 31 1.16 -8.98 -2.97
N LEU A 32 0.50 -8.39 -1.96
CA LEU A 32 0.33 -8.98 -0.64
C LEU A 32 -1.01 -9.72 -0.53
N GLY A 33 -2.09 -9.16 -1.07
CA GLY A 33 -3.43 -9.73 -0.99
C GLY A 33 -4.16 -9.36 0.31
N ILE A 34 -5.46 -9.62 0.34
CA ILE A 34 -6.33 -9.30 1.49
C ILE A 34 -6.68 -10.56 2.28
N SER A 35 -7.03 -10.38 3.55
CA SER A 35 -7.74 -11.38 4.35
C SER A 35 -8.87 -10.66 5.06
N VAL A 36 -10.11 -11.05 4.78
CA VAL A 36 -11.31 -10.45 5.37
C VAL A 36 -11.79 -11.36 6.49
N ASP A 37 -12.05 -10.79 7.67
CA ASP A 37 -12.56 -11.50 8.85
C ASP A 37 -11.75 -12.77 9.23
N GLY A 38 -10.44 -12.78 8.94
CA GLY A 38 -9.53 -13.90 9.24
C GLY A 38 -9.60 -15.07 8.24
N GLY A 39 -10.28 -14.89 7.10
CA GLY A 39 -10.37 -15.87 6.03
C GLY A 39 -9.07 -16.10 5.26
N GLU A 40 -9.13 -16.99 4.26
CA GLU A 40 -8.01 -17.24 3.36
C GLU A 40 -7.56 -15.96 2.64
N ARG A 41 -6.29 -15.95 2.26
CA ARG A 41 -5.73 -14.79 1.58
C ARG A 41 -6.11 -14.77 0.12
N GLU A 42 -6.76 -13.70 -0.29
CA GLU A 42 -7.20 -13.48 -1.66
C GLU A 42 -6.30 -12.45 -2.37
N LYS A 43 -5.81 -12.82 -3.54
CA LYS A 43 -4.97 -11.96 -4.39
C LYS A 43 -5.63 -11.54 -5.69
N SER A 44 -6.61 -12.31 -6.18
CA SER A 44 -7.25 -12.01 -7.46
C SER A 44 -7.94 -10.65 -7.40
N LEU A 45 -7.63 -9.79 -8.36
CA LEU A 45 -8.16 -8.44 -8.47
C LEU A 45 -8.82 -8.28 -9.84
N GLU A 46 -10.06 -7.80 -9.85
CA GLU A 46 -10.77 -7.41 -11.06
C GLU A 46 -11.08 -5.92 -11.00
N LEU A 47 -10.44 -5.15 -11.90
CA LEU A 47 -10.62 -3.72 -12.05
C LEU A 47 -11.72 -3.43 -13.07
N ARG A 48 -12.44 -2.33 -12.83
CA ARG A 48 -13.42 -1.77 -13.77
C ARG A 48 -12.88 -0.50 -14.39
N LYS A 49 -13.43 -0.13 -15.55
CA LYS A 49 -13.20 1.20 -16.15
C LYS A 49 -13.73 2.30 -15.22
N SER A 50 -13.07 3.45 -15.26
CA SER A 50 -13.50 4.65 -14.54
C SER A 50 -14.94 5.05 -14.92
N SER A 51 -15.65 5.67 -13.98
CA SER A 51 -17.04 6.10 -14.16
C SER A 51 -17.22 7.55 -13.69
N SER A 52 -18.40 8.13 -13.94
CA SER A 52 -18.74 9.47 -13.43
C SER A 52 -18.66 9.57 -11.90
N VAL A 53 -18.85 8.46 -11.19
CA VAL A 53 -18.64 8.38 -9.73
C VAL A 53 -17.15 8.54 -9.40
N THR A 54 -16.27 7.86 -10.15
CA THR A 54 -14.82 7.98 -10.00
C THR A 54 -14.37 9.42 -10.20
N GLU A 55 -14.83 10.07 -11.28
CA GLU A 55 -14.54 11.49 -11.55
C GLU A 55 -15.02 12.41 -10.43
N THR A 56 -16.23 12.15 -9.89
CA THR A 56 -16.78 12.92 -8.76
C THR A 56 -15.92 12.79 -7.50
N ILE A 57 -15.37 11.61 -7.23
CA ILE A 57 -14.47 11.38 -6.09
C ILE A 57 -13.12 12.06 -6.32
N LEU A 58 -12.58 11.97 -7.53
CA LEU A 58 -11.33 12.63 -7.92
C LEU A 58 -11.42 14.15 -7.77
N ALA A 59 -12.51 14.76 -8.24
CA ALA A 59 -12.70 16.21 -8.20
C ALA A 59 -12.89 16.79 -6.78
N ASN A 60 -13.06 15.96 -5.75
CA ASN A 60 -13.31 16.44 -4.38
C ASN A 60 -12.01 16.73 -3.62
N GLU A 61 -11.32 17.80 -4.02
CA GLU A 61 -10.02 18.21 -3.43
C GLU A 61 -10.11 18.46 -1.93
N ASN A 62 -11.20 19.10 -1.47
CA ASN A 62 -11.42 19.39 -0.07
C ASN A 62 -11.51 18.11 0.77
N TYR A 63 -12.20 17.09 0.25
CA TYR A 63 -12.28 15.81 0.95
C TYR A 63 -10.93 15.08 0.93
N ARG A 64 -10.19 15.10 -0.18
CA ARG A 64 -8.81 14.57 -0.24
C ARG A 64 -7.87 15.24 0.76
N GLY A 65 -7.97 16.56 0.93
CA GLY A 65 -7.12 17.31 1.84
C GLY A 65 -7.39 17.02 3.32
N ASN A 66 -8.66 16.85 3.70
CA ASN A 66 -9.08 16.63 5.09
C ASN A 66 -9.15 15.13 5.48
N HIS A 67 -9.42 14.26 4.50
CA HIS A 67 -9.64 12.82 4.68
C HIS A 67 -8.92 12.02 3.59
N PRO A 68 -7.58 12.08 3.51
CA PRO A 68 -6.82 11.50 2.40
C PRO A 68 -6.97 9.98 2.28
N PHE A 69 -7.02 9.25 3.38
CA PHE A 69 -7.10 7.78 3.35
C PHE A 69 -8.53 7.30 3.12
N GLN A 70 -9.55 8.00 3.66
CA GLN A 70 -10.93 7.73 3.28
C GLN A 70 -11.18 8.05 1.80
N TRP A 71 -10.58 9.14 1.30
CA TRP A 71 -10.62 9.49 -0.11
C TRP A 71 -10.00 8.38 -0.97
N MET A 72 -8.81 7.89 -0.63
CA MET A 72 -8.18 6.75 -1.31
C MET A 72 -9.11 5.53 -1.30
N GLY A 73 -9.68 5.19 -0.15
CA GLY A 73 -10.61 4.07 -0.01
C GLY A 73 -11.83 4.19 -0.90
N ARG A 74 -12.46 5.37 -0.96
CA ARG A 74 -13.61 5.60 -1.85
C ARG A 74 -13.21 5.54 -3.32
N LEU A 75 -12.05 6.08 -3.67
CA LEU A 75 -11.55 6.07 -5.03
C LEU A 75 -11.31 4.64 -5.51
N ILE A 76 -10.54 3.83 -4.77
CA ILE A 76 -10.28 2.44 -5.16
C ILE A 76 -11.56 1.59 -5.11
N SER A 77 -12.50 1.86 -4.20
CA SER A 77 -13.83 1.21 -4.20
C SER A 77 -14.61 1.46 -5.50
N SER A 78 -14.35 2.59 -6.18
CA SER A 78 -14.97 2.90 -7.48
C SER A 78 -14.23 2.30 -8.68
N LEU A 79 -13.00 1.81 -8.47
CA LEU A 79 -12.10 1.29 -9.51
C LEU A 79 -12.01 -0.24 -9.49
N ILE A 80 -12.37 -0.87 -8.38
CA ILE A 80 -12.33 -2.32 -8.19
C ILE A 80 -13.75 -2.87 -8.35
N GLU A 81 -13.93 -3.80 -9.28
CA GLU A 81 -15.16 -4.58 -9.39
C GLU A 81 -15.21 -5.62 -8.27
N ARG A 82 -14.15 -6.42 -8.14
CA ARG A 82 -14.06 -7.54 -7.19
C ARG A 82 -12.63 -7.80 -6.71
N ILE A 83 -12.50 -8.30 -5.48
CA ILE A 83 -11.25 -8.90 -4.95
C ILE A 83 -11.60 -10.30 -4.46
N GLY A 84 -10.98 -11.33 -5.05
CA GLY A 84 -11.34 -12.73 -4.85
C GLY A 84 -12.85 -12.98 -4.93
N GLU A 85 -13.51 -13.29 -3.82
CA GLU A 85 -14.96 -13.53 -3.77
C GLU A 85 -15.80 -12.29 -3.41
N HIS A 86 -15.15 -11.16 -3.11
CA HIS A 86 -15.81 -9.95 -2.60
C HIS A 86 -16.19 -8.94 -3.69
N GLU A 87 -17.49 -8.73 -3.91
CA GLU A 87 -18.07 -7.74 -4.84
C GLU A 87 -17.95 -6.30 -4.33
N VAL A 88 -16.78 -5.68 -4.58
CA VAL A 88 -16.41 -4.37 -4.03
C VAL A 88 -17.30 -3.24 -4.56
N TYR A 89 -17.46 -3.13 -5.88
CA TYR A 89 -18.19 -2.01 -6.46
C TYR A 89 -19.67 -2.05 -6.08
N GLU A 90 -20.28 -3.23 -6.10
CA GLU A 90 -21.70 -3.37 -5.74
C GLU A 90 -21.96 -3.07 -4.26
N GLU A 91 -21.06 -3.46 -3.34
CA GLU A 91 -21.13 -3.03 -1.93
C GLU A 91 -21.01 -1.50 -1.82
N PHE A 92 -20.05 -0.91 -2.54
CA PHE A 92 -19.83 0.53 -2.53
C PHE A 92 -21.06 1.29 -3.06
N ARG A 93 -21.66 0.81 -4.15
CA ARG A 93 -22.88 1.32 -4.75
C ARG A 93 -24.08 1.19 -3.82
N ALA A 94 -24.24 0.04 -3.15
CA ALA A 94 -25.30 -0.17 -2.15
C ALA A 94 -25.21 0.83 -0.99
N SER A 95 -23.98 1.26 -0.63
CA SER A 95 -23.74 2.32 0.35
C SER A 95 -24.02 3.74 -0.15
N LYS A 96 -24.48 3.90 -1.40
CA LYS A 96 -24.55 5.18 -2.13
C LYS A 96 -23.20 5.88 -2.24
N PHE A 97 -22.13 5.10 -2.42
CA PHE A 97 -20.76 5.57 -2.59
C PHE A 97 -20.20 6.35 -1.37
N ARG A 98 -20.68 6.00 -0.16
CA ARG A 98 -20.32 6.69 1.08
C ARG A 98 -19.40 5.88 1.99
N LYS A 99 -19.59 4.56 2.06
CA LYS A 99 -18.82 3.70 2.97
C LYS A 99 -17.78 2.92 2.19
N VAL A 100 -16.55 2.87 2.69
CA VAL A 100 -15.50 2.02 2.11
C VAL A 100 -15.84 0.56 2.44
N PRO A 101 -15.96 -0.33 1.43
CA PRO A 101 -16.22 -1.75 1.62
C PRO A 101 -15.20 -2.45 2.51
N LYS A 102 -15.60 -3.50 3.22
CA LYS A 102 -14.69 -4.24 4.12
C LYS A 102 -13.46 -4.79 3.39
N ALA A 103 -13.66 -5.38 2.21
CA ALA A 103 -12.57 -5.92 1.41
C ALA A 103 -11.53 -4.85 1.05
N VAL A 104 -11.99 -3.62 0.80
CA VAL A 104 -11.13 -2.47 0.52
C VAL A 104 -10.36 -2.00 1.77
N LEU A 105 -11.02 -1.97 2.93
CA LEU A 105 -10.36 -1.67 4.21
C LEU A 105 -9.26 -2.68 4.54
N ALA A 106 -9.39 -3.93 4.10
CA ALA A 106 -8.41 -4.99 4.31
C ALA A 106 -7.21 -4.94 3.34
N ILE A 107 -7.21 -4.07 2.33
CA ILE A 107 -6.09 -3.94 1.38
C ILE A 107 -4.85 -3.40 2.12
N PRO A 108 -3.70 -4.10 2.06
CA PRO A 108 -2.42 -3.57 2.53
C PRO A 108 -2.08 -2.25 1.82
N MET A 109 -1.53 -1.25 2.51
CA MET A 109 -1.27 0.04 1.86
C MET A 109 -0.34 -0.04 0.64
N ARG A 110 0.57 -1.00 0.61
CA ARG A 110 1.42 -1.26 -0.58
C ARG A 110 0.63 -1.69 -1.80
N ASP A 111 -0.46 -2.42 -1.58
CA ASP A 111 -1.39 -2.84 -2.63
C ASP A 111 -2.32 -1.71 -3.04
N VAL A 112 -2.64 -0.75 -2.16
CA VAL A 112 -3.40 0.46 -2.54
C VAL A 112 -2.65 1.26 -3.60
N ASP A 113 -1.37 1.52 -3.38
CA ASP A 113 -0.53 2.23 -4.36
C ASP A 113 -0.43 1.45 -5.67
N PHE A 114 -0.33 0.13 -5.59
CA PHE A 114 -0.29 -0.76 -6.75
C PHE A 114 -1.63 -0.77 -7.53
N VAL A 115 -2.77 -0.70 -6.85
CA VAL A 115 -4.09 -0.58 -7.49
C VAL A 115 -4.20 0.75 -8.24
N PHE A 116 -3.71 1.86 -7.70
CA PHE A 116 -3.67 3.13 -8.44
C PHE A 116 -2.85 3.02 -9.72
N PHE A 117 -1.66 2.42 -9.63
CA PHE A 117 -0.83 2.16 -10.79
C PHE A 117 -1.56 1.29 -11.84
N LEU A 118 -2.12 0.15 -11.44
CA LEU A 118 -2.81 -0.74 -12.37
C LEU A 118 -4.04 -0.08 -13.01
N SER A 119 -4.80 0.69 -12.22
CA SER A 119 -5.96 1.41 -12.72
C SER A 119 -5.58 2.49 -13.74
N HIS A 120 -4.50 3.24 -13.48
CA HIS A 120 -3.96 4.18 -14.45
C HIS A 120 -3.52 3.47 -15.72
N MET A 121 -2.69 2.43 -15.60
CA MET A 121 -2.21 1.65 -16.75
C MET A 121 -3.37 1.15 -17.62
N HIS A 122 -4.45 0.70 -16.99
CA HIS A 122 -5.64 0.21 -17.69
C HIS A 122 -6.47 1.33 -18.34
N THR A 123 -6.56 2.51 -17.72
CA THR A 123 -7.48 3.58 -18.14
C THR A 123 -6.82 4.62 -19.04
N HIS A 124 -5.57 4.97 -18.75
CA HIS A 124 -4.85 6.11 -19.34
C HIS A 124 -3.60 5.70 -20.14
N GLY A 125 -3.22 4.42 -20.08
CA GLY A 125 -2.01 3.91 -20.73
C GLY A 125 -0.78 3.96 -19.82
N ASN A 126 0.40 3.82 -20.41
CA ASN A 126 1.66 3.66 -19.68
C ASN A 126 2.43 4.97 -19.42
N THR A 127 1.81 6.11 -19.64
CA THR A 127 2.49 7.42 -19.56
C THR A 127 1.87 8.28 -18.47
N LEU A 128 2.69 8.76 -17.54
CA LEU A 128 2.26 9.66 -16.48
C LEU A 128 2.95 11.02 -16.62
N ASP A 129 2.17 12.09 -16.76
CA ASP A 129 2.69 13.45 -16.72
C ASP A 129 3.14 13.81 -15.29
N MET A 130 4.44 13.94 -15.09
CA MET A 130 5.04 14.37 -13.82
C MET A 130 5.22 15.90 -13.75
N GLY A 131 4.98 16.61 -14.86
CA GLY A 131 5.14 18.04 -14.95
C GLY A 131 6.61 18.48 -14.97
N LYS A 132 6.86 19.69 -14.43
CA LYS A 132 8.18 20.34 -14.50
C LYS A 132 9.02 20.04 -13.27
N HIS A 133 10.21 19.48 -13.48
CA HIS A 133 11.19 19.23 -12.43
C HIS A 133 12.50 19.97 -12.69
N ARG A 134 13.14 20.44 -11.62
CA ARG A 134 14.44 21.13 -11.71
C ARG A 134 15.58 20.15 -11.55
N CYS A 135 16.46 20.05 -12.56
CA CYS A 135 17.66 19.21 -12.49
C CYS A 135 18.60 19.68 -11.36
N SER A 136 19.14 18.74 -10.58
CA SER A 136 20.11 19.04 -9.50
C SER A 136 21.42 19.58 -10.05
N GLU A 137 21.86 19.07 -11.20
CA GLU A 137 23.15 19.39 -11.81
C GLU A 137 23.10 20.72 -12.57
N CYS A 138 22.29 20.82 -13.63
CA CYS A 138 22.28 22.01 -14.48
C CYS A 138 21.28 23.09 -14.05
N ARG A 139 20.46 22.83 -13.02
CA ARG A 139 19.46 23.75 -12.44
C ARG A 139 18.36 24.24 -13.40
N LYS A 140 18.28 23.70 -14.62
CA LYS A 140 17.22 23.98 -15.60
C LYS A 140 15.99 23.11 -15.29
N ASN A 141 14.83 23.61 -15.72
CA ASN A 141 13.58 22.86 -15.63
C ASN A 141 13.44 21.96 -16.85
N ASP A 142 13.10 20.71 -16.58
CA ASP A 142 12.77 19.71 -17.59
C ASP A 142 11.30 19.29 -17.45
N LEU A 143 10.66 18.97 -18.56
CA LEU A 143 9.30 18.43 -18.57
C LEU A 143 9.41 16.91 -18.63
N ILE A 144 8.78 16.23 -17.68
CA ILE A 144 8.99 14.80 -17.48
C ILE A 144 7.68 14.06 -17.63
N GLU A 145 7.69 13.10 -18.54
CA GLU A 145 6.66 12.08 -18.69
C GLU A 145 7.29 10.74 -18.30
N ALA A 146 6.72 10.09 -17.28
CA ALA A 146 7.22 8.80 -16.81
C ALA A 146 6.58 7.67 -17.62
N ASP A 147 7.43 6.82 -18.22
CA ASP A 147 6.99 5.53 -18.75
C ASP A 147 6.84 4.53 -17.60
N LEU A 148 5.59 4.31 -17.22
CA LEU A 148 5.17 3.43 -16.14
C LEU A 148 5.49 1.96 -16.40
N SER A 149 5.74 1.56 -17.65
CA SER A 149 6.18 0.19 -17.96
C SER A 149 7.58 -0.13 -17.41
N THR A 150 8.35 0.90 -17.06
CA THR A 150 9.70 0.76 -16.48
C THR A 150 9.68 0.49 -14.98
N LEU A 151 8.56 0.73 -14.30
CA LEU A 151 8.43 0.49 -12.86
C LEU A 151 8.46 -1.00 -12.56
N LYS A 152 9.18 -1.38 -11.51
CA LYS A 152 9.39 -2.79 -11.15
C LYS A 152 8.77 -3.11 -9.81
N VAL A 153 8.11 -4.27 -9.74
CA VAL A 153 7.70 -4.85 -8.47
C VAL A 153 8.94 -5.39 -7.76
N LYS A 154 9.26 -4.82 -6.60
CA LYS A 154 10.23 -5.39 -5.67
C LYS A 154 9.54 -6.48 -4.88
N ARG A 155 9.97 -7.72 -5.07
CA ARG A 155 9.51 -8.86 -4.29
C ARG A 155 10.43 -9.04 -3.08
N SER A 156 9.86 -9.49 -1.96
CA SER A 156 10.63 -9.96 -0.82
C SER A 156 11.13 -11.39 -1.09
N GLU A 157 12.31 -11.72 -0.60
CA GLU A 157 12.83 -13.10 -0.61
C GLU A 157 12.07 -13.98 0.39
N GLU A 158 11.55 -13.38 1.46
CA GLU A 158 10.73 -14.04 2.48
C GLU A 158 9.24 -13.81 2.22
N ASP A 159 8.41 -14.80 2.52
CA ASP A 159 6.95 -14.66 2.52
C ASP A 159 6.52 -13.80 3.71
N MET A 160 6.58 -12.49 3.52
CA MET A 160 6.12 -11.49 4.48
C MET A 160 4.66 -11.11 4.24
N SER A 161 3.89 -11.96 3.56
CA SER A 161 2.53 -11.61 3.20
C SER A 161 1.63 -11.54 4.44
N SER A 162 1.74 -12.47 5.39
CA SER A 162 0.84 -12.59 6.56
C SER A 162 1.38 -11.88 7.78
N GLU A 163 2.53 -12.35 8.26
CA GLU A 163 3.17 -11.89 9.47
C GLU A 163 4.68 -11.90 9.26
N PHE A 164 5.38 -10.89 9.75
CA PHE A 164 6.84 -10.81 9.67
C PHE A 164 7.43 -10.34 11.00
N GLY A 165 8.54 -10.95 11.38
CA GLY A 165 9.21 -10.69 12.65
C GLY A 165 10.37 -9.71 12.53
N VAL A 166 10.46 -8.77 13.45
CA VAL A 166 11.54 -7.79 13.59
C VAL A 166 12.28 -8.06 14.89
N GLN A 167 13.58 -8.35 14.79
CA GLN A 167 14.45 -8.41 15.96
C GLN A 167 14.91 -6.99 16.29
N LEU A 168 14.59 -6.53 17.49
CA LEU A 168 14.99 -5.25 18.06
C LEU A 168 16.33 -5.38 18.77
N ARG A 169 17.04 -4.25 18.85
CA ARG A 169 18.35 -4.14 19.50
C ARG A 169 18.20 -3.97 21.01
N THR A 170 17.37 -3.03 21.45
CA THR A 170 17.16 -2.74 22.88
C THR A 170 15.82 -3.30 23.34
N GLY A 171 14.79 -3.18 22.51
CA GLY A 171 13.45 -3.67 22.79
C GLY A 171 12.71 -2.84 23.84
N PHE A 172 11.59 -3.38 24.31
CA PHE A 172 10.80 -2.82 25.38
C PHE A 172 11.14 -3.49 26.72
N LEU A 173 11.33 -2.69 27.76
CA LEU A 173 11.52 -3.16 29.12
C LEU A 173 10.66 -2.28 30.04
N ARG A 174 9.74 -2.91 30.76
CA ARG A 174 9.06 -2.29 31.89
C ARG A 174 9.71 -2.80 33.17
N GLU A 175 10.32 -1.90 33.93
CA GLU A 175 10.97 -2.27 35.18
C GLU A 175 9.95 -2.84 36.18
N ALA A 176 10.35 -3.89 36.88
CA ALA A 176 9.56 -4.44 37.98
C ALA A 176 9.57 -3.47 39.16
N GLY A 177 8.40 -3.24 39.74
CA GLY A 177 8.26 -2.49 40.99
C GLY A 177 8.89 -3.24 42.16
N SER A 178 9.10 -2.51 43.26
CA SER A 178 9.67 -3.05 44.50
C SER A 178 8.74 -4.02 45.23
N ASN A 179 7.44 -4.01 44.93
CA ASN A 179 6.46 -4.97 45.46
C ASN A 179 6.17 -6.09 44.45
N PRO A 180 6.65 -7.33 44.68
CA PRO A 180 6.43 -8.45 43.75
C PRO A 180 4.96 -8.81 43.50
N GLN A 181 4.07 -8.48 44.45
CA GLN A 181 2.63 -8.76 44.33
C GLN A 181 1.92 -7.83 43.35
N GLU A 182 2.53 -6.70 43.00
CA GLU A 182 2.02 -5.72 42.04
C GLU A 182 2.66 -5.88 40.65
N ASN A 183 3.68 -6.75 40.53
CA ASN A 183 4.39 -6.95 39.28
C ASN A 183 3.58 -7.83 38.33
N LEU A 184 3.32 -7.28 37.15
CA LEU A 184 2.66 -8.00 36.08
C LEU A 184 3.64 -9.00 35.42
N PRO A 185 3.17 -10.09 34.80
CA PRO A 185 4.02 -11.17 34.26
C PRO A 185 5.06 -10.74 33.23
N TYR A 186 4.87 -9.55 32.66
CA TYR A 186 5.71 -8.96 31.62
C TYR A 186 6.75 -7.96 32.11
N MET A 187 6.73 -7.60 33.40
CA MET A 187 7.71 -6.71 34.01
C MET A 187 9.05 -7.44 34.23
N GLY A 188 10.16 -6.70 34.12
CA GLY A 188 11.52 -7.19 34.34
C GLY A 188 12.09 -8.04 33.19
N LYS A 189 11.39 -8.13 32.06
CA LYS A 189 11.85 -8.83 30.84
C LYS A 189 12.07 -7.85 29.70
N VAL A 190 13.06 -8.14 28.87
CA VAL A 190 13.27 -7.42 27.62
C VAL A 190 12.48 -8.09 26.51
N TRP A 191 11.55 -7.34 25.94
CA TRP A 191 10.69 -7.72 24.83
C TRP A 191 11.30 -7.18 23.55
N ASN A 192 11.95 -8.04 22.76
CA ASN A 192 12.84 -7.61 21.68
C ASN A 192 12.56 -8.30 20.34
N LYS A 193 11.55 -9.16 20.23
CA LYS A 193 11.11 -9.70 18.94
C LYS A 193 9.65 -9.34 18.71
N TYR A 194 9.39 -8.48 17.74
CA TYR A 194 8.05 -7.97 17.43
C TYR A 194 7.58 -8.58 16.13
N PHE A 195 6.33 -9.01 16.06
CA PHE A 195 5.75 -9.54 14.84
C PHE A 195 4.58 -8.68 14.38
N PHE A 196 4.58 -8.35 13.11
CA PHE A 196 3.61 -7.46 12.50
C PHE A 196 2.93 -8.15 11.34
N ARG A 197 1.65 -7.82 11.12
CA ARG A 197 1.00 -7.99 9.82
C ARG A 197 1.29 -6.76 8.94
N PRO A 198 1.09 -6.83 7.62
CA PRO A 198 1.05 -5.63 6.80
C PRO A 198 0.00 -4.63 7.32
N VAL A 199 0.36 -3.35 7.30
CA VAL A 199 -0.57 -2.25 7.59
C VAL A 199 -1.59 -2.13 6.47
N THR A 200 -2.87 -2.05 6.82
CA THR A 200 -3.98 -1.94 5.86
C THR A 200 -4.43 -0.51 5.69
N LEU A 201 -5.24 -0.28 4.66
CA LEU A 201 -5.95 0.99 4.49
C LEU A 201 -6.89 1.27 5.66
N GLY A 202 -7.52 0.24 6.22
CA GLY A 202 -8.36 0.34 7.41
C GLY A 202 -7.61 0.89 8.62
N ASP A 203 -6.35 0.46 8.82
CA ASP A 203 -5.51 1.01 9.90
C ASP A 203 -5.21 2.50 9.69
N HIS A 204 -4.95 2.91 8.45
CA HIS A 204 -4.69 4.31 8.11
C HIS A 204 -5.94 5.19 8.30
N ILE A 205 -7.11 4.69 7.89
CA ILE A 205 -8.40 5.39 8.08
C ILE A 205 -8.71 5.55 9.57
N ARG A 206 -8.44 4.53 10.40
CA ARG A 206 -8.69 4.57 11.85
C ARG A 206 -7.91 5.69 12.54
N HIS A 207 -6.68 5.95 12.12
CA HIS A 207 -5.80 6.97 12.69
C HIS A 207 -5.75 8.27 11.89
N GLU A 208 -6.64 8.44 10.90
CA GLU A 208 -6.59 9.58 9.95
C GLU A 208 -6.66 10.94 10.66
N GLU A 209 -7.35 11.03 11.79
CA GLU A 209 -7.43 12.24 12.62
C GLU A 209 -6.06 12.73 13.15
N TYR A 210 -5.06 11.85 13.23
CA TYR A 210 -3.69 12.19 13.62
C TYR A 210 -2.79 12.50 12.42
N TYR A 211 -3.31 12.38 11.20
CA TYR A 211 -2.53 12.64 10.00
C TYR A 211 -2.20 14.12 9.88
N SER A 212 -0.90 14.42 9.85
CA SER A 212 -0.38 15.74 9.50
C SER A 212 0.85 15.59 8.62
N PRO A 213 0.97 16.35 7.52
CA PRO A 213 2.18 16.37 6.70
C PRO A 213 3.44 16.68 7.51
N ASN A 214 3.31 17.47 8.59
CA ASN A 214 4.41 17.87 9.47
C ASN A 214 4.70 16.85 10.57
N ASN A 215 3.84 15.82 10.76
CA ASN A 215 4.01 14.81 11.81
C ASN A 215 3.70 13.38 11.31
N ARG A 216 4.28 13.03 10.15
CA ARG A 216 4.10 11.68 9.56
C ARG A 216 4.65 10.57 10.44
N VAL A 217 5.68 10.85 11.25
CA VAL A 217 6.30 9.85 12.13
C VAL A 217 5.30 9.35 13.18
N ASN A 218 4.64 10.25 13.93
CA ASN A 218 3.71 9.82 14.97
C ASN A 218 2.49 9.11 14.37
N PHE A 219 1.94 9.62 13.26
CA PHE A 219 0.87 8.95 12.53
C PHE A 219 1.27 7.52 12.13
N ASN A 220 2.43 7.35 11.48
CA ASN A 220 2.92 6.05 11.05
C ASN A 220 3.14 5.09 12.23
N MET A 221 3.66 5.57 13.36
CA MET A 221 3.87 4.70 14.53
C MET A 221 2.56 4.19 15.11
N ARG A 222 1.49 5.01 15.14
CA ARG A 222 0.15 4.58 15.55
C ARG A 222 -0.40 3.48 14.66
N VAL A 223 -0.31 3.69 13.35
CA VAL A 223 -0.71 2.68 12.35
C VAL A 223 0.11 1.38 12.51
N ILE A 224 1.42 1.49 12.71
CA ILE A 224 2.30 0.33 12.94
C ILE A 224 1.93 -0.39 14.24
N GLY A 225 1.57 0.35 15.30
CA GLY A 225 1.11 -0.22 16.57
C GLY A 225 -0.12 -1.10 16.39
N ASP A 226 -1.09 -0.68 15.58
CA ASP A 226 -2.28 -1.48 15.26
C ASP A 226 -2.00 -2.72 14.41
N ALA A 227 -0.86 -2.76 13.74
CA ALA A 227 -0.40 -3.91 12.97
C ALA A 227 0.45 -4.88 13.80
N LEU A 228 0.74 -4.58 15.07
CA LEU A 228 1.45 -5.47 15.98
C LEU A 228 0.56 -6.67 16.33
N VAL A 229 1.03 -7.87 16.00
CA VAL A 229 0.31 -9.13 16.20
C VAL A 229 0.76 -9.82 17.47
N ARG A 230 2.07 -9.88 17.69
CA ARG A 230 2.64 -10.49 18.90
C ARG A 230 3.98 -9.86 19.27
N VAL A 231 4.34 -9.99 20.54
CA VAL A 231 5.66 -9.60 21.06
C VAL A 231 6.25 -10.79 21.82
N GLU A 232 7.51 -11.09 21.56
CA GLU A 232 8.25 -12.17 22.21
C GLU A 232 9.51 -11.63 22.89
N SER A 233 9.87 -12.26 24.00
CA SER A 233 11.16 -12.06 24.67
C SER A 233 12.12 -13.13 24.18
N TRP A 234 13.25 -12.70 23.64
CA TRP A 234 14.32 -13.58 23.21
C TRP A 234 15.60 -13.23 23.94
N GLY A 235 16.40 -14.25 24.25
CA GLY A 235 17.70 -14.08 24.87
C GLY A 235 18.66 -15.19 24.49
N GLU A 236 19.93 -14.96 24.75
CA GLU A 236 20.99 -15.92 24.48
C GLU A 236 21.18 -16.85 25.68
N VAL A 237 21.11 -18.16 25.43
CA VAL A 237 21.42 -19.23 26.40
C VAL A 237 22.46 -20.12 25.74
N ASP A 238 23.61 -20.30 26.39
CA ASP A 238 24.73 -21.12 25.89
C ASP A 238 25.20 -20.76 24.46
N GLY A 239 25.16 -19.48 24.09
CA GLY A 239 25.59 -19.02 22.76
C GLY A 239 24.52 -19.05 21.68
N VAL A 240 23.29 -19.47 22.02
CA VAL A 240 22.18 -19.64 21.07
C VAL A 240 21.00 -18.78 21.48
N TRP A 241 20.38 -18.11 20.51
CA TRP A 241 19.18 -17.31 20.76
C TRP A 241 17.95 -18.22 20.92
N HIS A 242 17.28 -18.10 22.07
CA HIS A 242 16.08 -18.84 22.40
C HIS A 242 14.93 -17.89 22.74
N LYS A 243 13.72 -18.29 22.35
CA LYS A 243 12.49 -17.67 22.82
C LYS A 243 12.30 -17.99 24.30
N LEU A 244 12.19 -16.94 25.12
CA LEU A 244 12.04 -17.03 26.57
C LEU A 244 10.59 -16.88 27.02
N ALA A 245 9.81 -16.03 26.34
CA ALA A 245 8.42 -15.80 26.67
C ALA A 245 7.62 -15.19 25.50
N ASP A 246 6.32 -15.42 25.52
CA ASP A 246 5.32 -14.66 24.77
C ASP A 246 4.74 -13.57 25.67
N LEU A 247 4.51 -12.38 25.11
CA LEU A 247 3.72 -11.37 25.78
C LEU A 247 2.25 -11.72 25.59
N GLU A 248 1.56 -11.99 26.69
CA GLU A 248 0.15 -12.38 26.65
C GLU A 248 -0.72 -11.29 26.00
N GLU A 249 -1.74 -11.68 25.25
CA GLU A 249 -2.61 -10.76 24.52
C GLU A 249 -3.23 -9.69 25.42
N GLY A 250 -3.69 -10.07 26.63
CA GLY A 250 -4.23 -9.11 27.59
C GLY A 250 -3.20 -8.08 28.07
N SER A 251 -1.92 -8.45 28.13
CA SER A 251 -0.82 -7.53 28.44
C SER A 251 -0.52 -6.61 27.25
N MET A 252 -0.56 -7.14 26.02
CA MET A 252 -0.43 -6.33 24.81
C MET A 252 -1.55 -5.28 24.71
N GLN A 253 -2.79 -5.65 25.03
CA GLN A 253 -3.93 -4.73 25.04
C GLN A 253 -3.80 -3.65 26.12
N MET A 254 -3.25 -4.01 27.29
CA MET A 254 -3.05 -3.07 28.40
C MET A 254 -1.95 -2.04 28.12
N GLU A 255 -0.82 -2.50 27.58
CA GLU A 255 0.30 -1.62 27.22
C GLU A 255 0.01 -0.81 25.94
N GLY A 256 -0.74 -1.40 25.00
CA GLY A 256 -1.20 -0.75 23.78
C GLY A 256 -0.06 -0.10 22.99
N MET A 257 -0.19 1.20 22.74
CA MET A 257 0.80 1.99 22.01
C MET A 257 2.14 2.15 22.73
N GLU A 258 2.19 1.95 24.06
CA GLU A 258 3.42 2.12 24.84
C GLU A 258 4.51 1.15 24.38
N LEU A 259 4.15 -0.07 23.94
CA LEU A 259 5.05 -1.08 23.39
C LEU A 259 5.88 -0.58 22.19
N VAL A 260 5.37 0.40 21.46
CA VAL A 260 5.97 0.94 20.24
C VAL A 260 6.52 2.34 20.49
N ASP A 261 5.82 3.16 21.27
CA ASP A 261 6.21 4.53 21.60
C ASP A 261 7.37 4.62 22.59
N SER A 262 7.66 3.57 23.36
CA SER A 262 8.83 3.51 24.24
C SER A 262 10.13 3.16 23.51
N LEU A 263 10.04 2.64 22.28
CA LEU A 263 11.20 2.15 21.55
C LEU A 263 12.13 3.29 21.16
N ASP A 264 13.45 3.01 21.17
CA ASP A 264 14.45 3.97 20.72
C ASP A 264 14.39 4.21 19.19
N SER A 265 15.07 5.25 18.72
CA SER A 265 15.04 5.63 17.31
C SER A 265 15.66 4.58 16.37
N ALA A 266 16.58 3.75 16.86
CA ALA A 266 17.22 2.69 16.09
C ALA A 266 16.25 1.52 15.90
N ASP A 267 15.54 1.11 16.95
CA ASP A 267 14.53 0.05 16.90
C ASP A 267 13.33 0.45 16.05
N ARG A 268 12.86 1.70 16.16
CA ARG A 268 11.86 2.25 15.21
C ARG A 268 12.40 2.27 13.77
N GLY A 269 13.70 2.47 13.59
CA GLY A 269 14.38 2.35 12.30
C GLY A 269 14.31 0.92 11.73
N LEU A 270 14.57 -0.08 12.56
CA LEU A 270 14.49 -1.50 12.18
C LEU A 270 13.07 -1.91 11.77
N ILE A 271 12.06 -1.48 12.53
CA ILE A 271 10.64 -1.73 12.21
C ILE A 271 10.29 -1.09 10.87
N ARG A 272 10.60 0.20 10.67
CA ARG A 272 10.35 0.88 9.38
C ARG A 272 11.07 0.21 8.22
N GLY A 273 12.31 -0.24 8.44
CA GLY A 273 13.09 -0.99 7.46
C GLY A 273 12.43 -2.33 7.08
N ALA A 274 11.82 -3.03 8.03
CA ALA A 274 11.07 -4.26 7.75
C ALA A 274 9.83 -3.99 6.89
N PHE A 275 9.01 -2.98 7.22
CA PHE A 275 7.87 -2.58 6.39
C PHE A 275 8.29 -2.09 4.98
N ALA A 276 9.50 -1.54 4.83
CA ALA A 276 10.04 -1.15 3.53
C ALA A 276 10.45 -2.34 2.64
N ARG A 277 10.69 -3.52 3.23
CA ARG A 277 11.02 -4.75 2.49
C ARG A 277 9.79 -5.51 2.00
N LEU A 278 8.59 -5.17 2.47
CA LEU A 278 7.36 -5.80 1.98
C LEU A 278 7.27 -5.68 0.45
N PRO A 279 6.74 -6.70 -0.25
CA PRO A 279 6.44 -6.59 -1.68
C PRO A 279 5.73 -5.27 -2.02
N HIS A 280 6.31 -4.50 -2.95
CA HIS A 280 5.79 -3.20 -3.36
C HIS A 280 6.21 -2.87 -4.79
N LEU A 281 5.49 -1.95 -5.43
CA LEU A 281 5.94 -1.32 -6.67
C LEU A 281 6.99 -0.25 -6.33
N ASP A 282 8.15 -0.30 -7.00
CA ASP A 282 9.19 0.72 -6.87
C ASP A 282 8.80 1.96 -7.66
N PHE A 283 8.31 2.99 -6.96
CA PHE A 283 7.90 4.27 -7.56
C PHE A 283 9.07 5.18 -7.90
N MET A 284 10.31 4.70 -7.79
CA MET A 284 11.49 5.44 -8.24
C MET A 284 11.64 5.39 -9.76
N TYR A 285 11.41 6.52 -10.42
CA TYR A 285 11.66 6.73 -11.83
C TYR A 285 13.03 7.38 -12.05
N THR A 286 13.77 6.93 -13.06
CA THR A 286 15.04 7.56 -13.46
C THR A 286 14.86 8.21 -14.83
N HIS A 287 15.07 9.53 -14.89
CA HIS A 287 14.94 10.34 -16.09
C HIS A 287 16.29 10.96 -16.45
N GLU A 288 16.74 10.83 -17.70
CA GLU A 288 17.92 11.54 -18.17
C GLU A 288 17.55 13.00 -18.51
N CYS A 289 18.21 13.97 -17.88
CA CYS A 289 17.90 15.38 -18.11
C CYS A 289 18.21 15.81 -19.55
N ASN A 290 17.20 16.35 -20.25
CA ASN A 290 17.29 16.82 -21.64
C ASN A 290 18.31 17.96 -21.87
N HIS A 291 18.81 18.59 -20.80
CA HIS A 291 19.73 19.74 -20.89
C HIS A 291 21.19 19.41 -20.61
N CYS A 292 21.48 18.33 -19.89
CA CYS A 292 22.84 18.01 -19.43
C CYS A 292 23.16 16.51 -19.35
N SER A 293 22.23 15.63 -19.73
CA SER A 293 22.38 14.17 -19.71
C SER A 293 22.66 13.56 -18.33
N SER A 294 22.41 14.30 -17.25
CA SER A 294 22.50 13.76 -15.88
C SER A 294 21.23 13.03 -15.51
N ASP A 295 21.37 11.89 -14.85
CA ASP A 295 20.25 11.12 -14.31
C ASP A 295 19.56 11.84 -13.14
N MET A 296 18.25 11.96 -13.23
CA MET A 296 17.36 12.48 -12.20
C MET A 296 16.55 11.33 -11.62
N LYS A 297 16.65 11.11 -10.30
CA LYS A 297 15.80 10.15 -9.58
C LYS A 297 14.58 10.87 -9.04
N LEU A 298 13.40 10.40 -9.43
CA LEU A 298 12.12 11.05 -9.14
C LEU A 298 11.19 10.04 -8.50
N ASP A 299 10.53 10.47 -7.43
CA ASP A 299 9.50 9.67 -6.76
C ASP A 299 8.15 9.93 -7.43
N VAL A 300 7.50 8.87 -7.89
CA VAL A 300 6.16 8.93 -8.47
C VAL A 300 5.14 8.89 -7.34
N ASP A 301 4.54 10.03 -7.00
CA ASP A 301 3.46 10.08 -6.02
C ASP A 301 2.22 9.33 -6.56
N PRO A 302 1.77 8.25 -5.90
CA PRO A 302 0.62 7.47 -6.38
C PRO A 302 -0.67 8.27 -6.51
N THR A 303 -0.78 9.39 -5.79
CA THR A 303 -1.95 10.27 -5.88
C THR A 303 -2.00 11.10 -7.17
N ASN A 304 -0.95 11.04 -8.00
CA ASN A 304 -0.90 11.64 -9.33
C ASN A 304 -1.37 10.68 -10.45
N PHE A 305 -1.54 9.39 -10.18
CA PHE A 305 -2.00 8.40 -11.18
C PHE A 305 -3.38 8.69 -11.75
N HIS A 306 -4.18 9.56 -11.15
CA HIS A 306 -5.44 9.99 -11.78
C HIS A 306 -5.40 11.51 -11.92
N PRO A 307 -5.15 12.03 -13.15
CA PRO A 307 -5.11 13.46 -13.36
C PRO A 307 -6.47 14.03 -13.00
N MET A 308 -6.49 15.06 -12.14
CA MET A 308 -7.72 15.76 -11.86
C MET A 308 -8.13 16.50 -13.13
N VAL A 309 -9.36 16.26 -13.59
CA VAL A 309 -9.95 17.01 -14.70
C VAL A 309 -9.95 18.48 -14.26
N LYS A 310 -9.12 19.28 -14.91
CA LYS A 310 -9.05 20.73 -14.71
C LYS A 310 -10.25 21.43 -15.35
#